data_AF-A0A934S839-F1
#
_entry.id   AF-A0A934S839-F1
#
_cell.length_a   1.000
_cell.length_b   1.000
_cell.length_c   1.000
_cell.angle_alpha   90.00
_cell.angle_beta   90.00
_cell.angle_gamma   90.00
#
_symmetry.space_group_name_H-M   'P 1'
#
loop_
_entity.id
_entity.type
_entity.pdbx_description
1 polymer ?
#
loop_
_entity_poly.entity_id
_entity_poly.type
_entity_poly.pdbx_seq_one_letter_code
_entity_poly.pdbx_strand_id
1 'polypeptide(L)'
;MMEEIWRRAAEPERLVAESQSVSEQSPAVSSEPKEQARDWKSQLQRTAEDEISFTEQLLAEGEREGGLLLAVTLGDLDVDRLEAHFVELMARDLEDYRALEFAGRILEEIARREPELGVALLSALSPAEKERLVPSVAKGWTLRDPAGAFDWIGSAWIEADGDYIDRALQNDLYVNAMDALVGGLRDYGLAAETLLTLKDPELKKELTELVAHRIVRDGPENALDRLVEMETAYFDTSVMDEVAEQWAARDGVGAAAWVLENESEMSSSGVRSIAKQLTLGAGEESLAEFHRGLATIGKRDAVAAEAARLKARREPYVSADWVSAIERPEARRAAVFDALYEIGYEDFTASVNYIDIVYESDDVERVPVVYSTLKDWVSVDLDAVAGYLGSGRANLSAALSEELLLEMEARLPQG
;
A
#
# COMPACT_ATOMS: atom_id res chain seq x y z
N MET A 1 -24.16 -10.04 -41.48
CA MET A 1 -25.19 -9.93 -40.42
C MET A 1 -24.75 -9.07 -39.23
N MET A 2 -23.45 -8.80 -39.04
CA MET A 2 -22.96 -7.80 -38.06
C MET A 2 -22.62 -6.41 -38.64
N GLU A 3 -22.66 -6.22 -39.97
CA GLU A 3 -22.49 -4.89 -40.60
C GLU A 3 -23.79 -4.05 -40.67
N GLU A 4 -24.95 -4.63 -40.35
CA GLU A 4 -26.25 -3.93 -40.38
C GLU A 4 -26.55 -3.19 -39.05
N ILE A 5 -25.83 -3.51 -37.98
CA ILE A 5 -26.02 -2.95 -36.64
C ILE A 5 -25.24 -1.64 -36.46
N TRP A 6 -24.11 -1.48 -37.14
CA TRP A 6 -23.27 -0.27 -37.06
C TRP A 6 -23.79 0.93 -37.87
N ARG A 7 -24.75 0.73 -38.78
CA ARG A 7 -25.25 1.80 -39.66
C ARG A 7 -26.37 2.66 -39.05
N ARG A 8 -26.87 2.30 -37.86
CA ARG A 8 -27.97 3.00 -37.17
C ARG A 8 -27.52 3.96 -36.06
N ALA A 9 -26.22 4.07 -35.79
CA ALA A 9 -25.69 4.87 -34.68
C ALA A 9 -25.07 6.24 -35.09
N ALA A 10 -25.24 6.67 -36.35
CA ALA A 10 -24.49 7.81 -36.90
C ALA A 10 -25.36 8.94 -37.53
N GLU A 11 -26.51 9.26 -36.93
CA GLU A 11 -27.24 10.50 -37.26
C GLU A 11 -27.61 11.27 -35.98
N PRO A 12 -27.03 12.46 -35.74
CA PRO A 12 -27.54 13.38 -34.73
C PRO A 12 -28.68 14.24 -35.33
N GLU A 13 -29.91 13.99 -34.88
CA GLU A 13 -31.05 14.88 -35.11
C GLU A 13 -30.84 16.21 -34.38
N ARG A 14 -30.97 17.29 -35.16
CA ARG A 14 -31.08 18.68 -34.70
C ARG A 14 -32.42 18.90 -34.00
N LEU A 15 -32.40 19.52 -32.82
CA LEU A 15 -33.53 20.31 -32.32
C LEU A 15 -33.08 21.73 -31.98
N VAL A 16 -33.77 22.66 -32.62
CA VAL A 16 -33.82 24.10 -32.40
C VAL A 16 -35.02 24.40 -31.50
N ALA A 17 -34.91 25.48 -30.72
CA ALA A 17 -35.95 26.31 -30.08
C ALA A 17 -35.81 26.32 -28.55
N GLU A 18 -36.12 27.37 -27.79
CA GLU A 18 -36.41 28.78 -28.04
C GLU A 18 -36.29 29.48 -26.68
N SER A 19 -35.94 30.76 -26.73
CA SER A 19 -35.84 31.72 -25.64
C SER A 19 -37.15 31.95 -24.85
N GLN A 20 -37.07 32.13 -23.52
CA GLN A 20 -38.01 32.98 -22.78
C GLN A 20 -37.31 33.81 -21.69
N SER A 21 -37.49 35.13 -21.83
CA SER A 21 -37.15 36.20 -20.90
C SER A 21 -38.12 36.24 -19.72
N VAL A 22 -37.61 36.25 -18.49
CA VAL A 22 -38.42 36.47 -17.28
C VAL A 22 -38.19 37.89 -16.77
N SER A 23 -39.31 38.58 -16.59
CA SER A 23 -39.47 39.95 -16.11
C SER A 23 -39.11 40.08 -14.63
N GLU A 24 -38.32 41.11 -14.31
CA GLU A 24 -38.13 41.63 -12.95
C GLU A 24 -39.45 42.19 -12.40
N GLN A 25 -39.89 41.68 -11.25
CA GLN A 25 -40.83 42.36 -10.36
C GLN A 25 -40.25 42.32 -8.94
N SER A 26 -39.74 43.45 -8.48
CA SER A 26 -39.36 43.67 -7.08
C SER A 26 -40.62 43.86 -6.22
N PRO A 27 -40.85 43.05 -5.17
CA PRO A 27 -41.81 43.37 -4.14
C PRO A 27 -41.16 44.23 -3.04
N ALA A 28 -41.98 45.09 -2.47
CA ALA A 28 -41.64 46.03 -1.42
C ALA A 28 -41.10 45.33 -0.15
N VAL A 29 -40.00 45.87 0.37
CA VAL A 29 -39.41 45.51 1.65
C VAL A 29 -40.38 45.89 2.77
N SER A 30 -41.07 44.89 3.33
CA SER A 30 -41.82 45.06 4.58
C SER A 30 -40.86 45.03 5.75
N SER A 31 -41.10 45.92 6.70
CA SER A 31 -40.31 46.08 7.92
C SER A 31 -40.76 45.05 8.96
N GLU A 32 -40.22 43.83 8.95
CA GLU A 32 -40.29 42.97 10.14
C GLU A 32 -39.12 41.95 10.30
N PRO A 33 -37.84 42.37 10.31
CA PRO A 33 -36.70 41.45 10.49
C PRO A 33 -36.62 40.81 11.89
N LYS A 34 -37.31 41.39 12.89
CA LYS A 34 -37.19 40.98 14.30
C LYS A 34 -38.20 39.90 14.71
N GLU A 35 -39.33 39.80 14.03
CA GLU A 35 -40.28 38.70 14.26
C GLU A 35 -39.91 37.46 13.44
N GLN A 36 -39.46 37.62 12.19
CA GLN A 36 -38.89 36.52 11.42
C GLN A 36 -37.65 35.88 12.09
N ALA A 37 -36.77 36.67 12.72
CA ALA A 37 -35.61 36.11 13.43
C ALA A 37 -35.97 35.34 14.71
N ARG A 38 -37.11 35.66 15.36
CA ARG A 38 -37.60 34.91 16.53
C ARG A 38 -38.33 33.63 16.11
N ASP A 39 -39.10 33.70 15.03
CA ASP A 39 -39.79 32.55 14.44
C ASP A 39 -38.78 31.55 13.84
N TRP A 40 -37.71 32.03 13.20
CA TRP A 40 -36.62 31.20 12.67
C TRP A 40 -35.80 30.52 13.78
N LYS A 41 -35.49 31.22 14.88
CA LYS A 41 -34.77 30.62 16.02
C LYS A 41 -35.60 29.58 16.77
N SER A 42 -36.93 29.74 16.79
CA SER A 42 -37.83 28.77 17.41
C SER A 42 -38.23 27.63 16.47
N GLN A 43 -38.18 27.82 15.14
CA GLN A 43 -38.15 26.72 14.17
C GLN A 43 -36.86 25.92 14.30
N LEU A 44 -35.69 26.56 14.30
CA LEU A 44 -34.39 25.90 14.51
C LEU A 44 -34.29 25.15 15.83
N GLN A 45 -34.87 25.66 16.93
CA GLN A 45 -34.90 24.94 18.20
C GLN A 45 -35.84 23.73 18.19
N ARG A 46 -36.91 23.74 17.36
CA ARG A 46 -37.82 22.58 17.23
C ARG A 46 -37.29 21.55 16.22
N THR A 47 -36.64 21.97 15.13
CA THR A 47 -35.90 21.05 14.27
C THR A 47 -34.69 20.48 14.99
N ALA A 48 -33.96 21.27 15.79
CA ALA A 48 -32.83 20.75 16.56
C ALA A 48 -33.21 19.68 17.60
N GLU A 49 -34.40 19.73 18.20
CA GLU A 49 -34.85 18.66 19.12
C GLU A 49 -35.20 17.35 18.38
N ASP A 50 -35.73 17.43 17.15
CA ASP A 50 -35.94 16.25 16.28
C ASP A 50 -34.63 15.80 15.59
N GLU A 51 -33.70 16.70 15.29
CA GLU A 51 -32.41 16.45 14.60
C GLU A 51 -31.33 15.91 15.54
N ILE A 52 -31.27 16.35 16.80
CA ILE A 52 -30.42 15.72 17.83
C ILE A 52 -30.83 14.24 17.99
N SER A 53 -32.13 13.96 17.94
CA SER A 53 -32.66 12.59 17.98
C SER A 53 -32.22 11.77 16.76
N PHE A 54 -32.15 12.39 15.58
CA PHE A 54 -31.68 11.73 14.36
C PHE A 54 -30.20 11.36 14.47
N THR A 55 -29.32 12.28 14.85
CA THR A 55 -27.89 11.99 14.97
C THR A 55 -27.60 10.95 16.06
N GLU A 56 -28.30 11.00 17.21
CA GLU A 56 -28.19 9.95 18.24
C GLU A 56 -28.75 8.60 17.78
N GLN A 57 -29.91 8.60 17.12
CA GLN A 57 -30.51 7.39 16.55
C GLN A 57 -29.57 6.76 15.52
N LEU A 58 -28.95 7.59 14.68
CA LEU A 58 -28.14 7.15 13.57
C LEU A 58 -26.75 6.68 14.04
N LEU A 59 -26.16 7.30 15.06
CA LEU A 59 -25.00 6.74 15.77
C LEU A 59 -25.35 5.38 16.41
N ALA A 60 -26.51 5.28 17.06
CA ALA A 60 -26.96 4.03 17.68
C ALA A 60 -27.34 2.93 16.67
N GLU A 61 -27.87 3.30 15.50
CA GLU A 61 -28.21 2.39 14.40
C GLU A 61 -26.95 1.95 13.65
N GLY A 62 -26.00 2.85 13.41
CA GLY A 62 -24.69 2.52 12.85
C GLY A 62 -23.95 1.46 13.67
N GLU A 63 -24.04 1.53 14.99
CA GLU A 63 -23.49 0.51 15.90
C GLU A 63 -24.20 -0.85 15.78
N ARG A 64 -25.52 -0.88 15.55
CA ARG A 64 -26.32 -2.11 15.56
C ARG A 64 -26.38 -2.79 14.19
N GLU A 65 -26.52 -2.01 13.14
CA GLU A 65 -26.90 -2.48 11.80
C GLU A 65 -25.73 -2.48 10.82
N GLY A 66 -24.59 -1.91 11.22
CA GLY A 66 -23.36 -1.88 10.45
C GLY A 66 -23.37 -0.83 9.33
N GLY A 67 -22.26 -0.73 8.60
CA GLY A 67 -22.03 0.37 7.68
C GLY A 67 -22.92 0.43 6.43
N LEU A 68 -23.61 -0.66 6.08
CA LEU A 68 -24.43 -0.77 4.86
C LEU A 68 -25.73 0.03 4.96
N LEU A 69 -26.49 -0.13 6.05
CA LEU A 69 -27.75 0.60 6.25
C LEU A 69 -27.50 2.09 6.34
N LEU A 70 -26.40 2.47 6.96
CA LEU A 70 -25.99 3.86 7.02
C LEU A 70 -25.73 4.47 5.63
N ALA A 71 -25.00 3.77 4.76
CA ALA A 71 -24.73 4.27 3.41
C ALA A 71 -26.03 4.47 2.60
N VAL A 72 -27.03 3.60 2.79
CA VAL A 72 -28.36 3.75 2.18
C VAL A 72 -29.07 4.99 2.72
N THR A 73 -29.12 5.16 4.05
CA THR A 73 -29.77 6.32 4.68
C THR A 73 -29.14 7.63 4.24
N LEU A 74 -27.81 7.72 4.19
CA LEU A 74 -27.10 8.92 3.68
C LEU A 74 -27.39 9.15 2.19
N GLY A 75 -27.54 8.08 1.42
CA GLY A 75 -27.95 8.12 0.01
C GLY A 75 -29.31 8.80 -0.23
N ASP A 76 -30.24 8.70 0.71
CA ASP A 76 -31.59 9.26 0.58
C ASP A 76 -31.70 10.74 0.99
N LEU A 77 -30.72 11.27 1.73
CA LEU A 77 -30.68 12.67 2.13
C LEU A 77 -30.24 13.56 0.95
N ASP A 78 -30.76 14.78 0.86
CA ASP A 78 -30.22 15.80 -0.06
C ASP A 78 -28.91 16.40 0.48
N VAL A 79 -28.19 17.14 -0.37
CA VAL A 79 -26.88 17.72 -0.02
C VAL A 79 -27.00 18.73 1.11
N ASP A 80 -28.07 19.54 1.12
CA ASP A 80 -28.32 20.54 2.19
C ASP A 80 -28.47 19.87 3.56
N ARG A 81 -29.19 18.74 3.65
CA ARG A 81 -29.32 17.96 4.89
C ARG A 81 -28.01 17.29 5.30
N LEU A 82 -27.26 16.75 4.35
CA LEU A 82 -25.96 16.17 4.63
C LEU A 82 -25.01 17.23 5.21
N GLU A 83 -24.97 18.43 4.62
CA GLU A 83 -24.19 19.55 5.15
C GLU A 83 -24.62 19.94 6.56
N ALA A 84 -25.94 20.07 6.80
CA ALA A 84 -26.47 20.40 8.13
C ALA A 84 -26.03 19.38 9.20
N HIS A 85 -26.12 18.09 8.91
CA HIS A 85 -25.68 17.03 9.82
C HIS A 85 -24.16 17.01 10.00
N PHE A 86 -23.39 17.29 8.96
CA PHE A 86 -21.94 17.43 9.08
C PHE A 86 -21.57 18.56 10.04
N VAL A 87 -22.16 19.76 9.86
CA VAL A 87 -21.93 20.91 10.74
C VAL A 87 -22.34 20.60 12.18
N GLU A 88 -23.48 19.92 12.37
CA GLU A 88 -23.93 19.51 13.70
C GLU A 88 -22.92 18.57 14.38
N LEU A 89 -22.41 17.57 13.67
CA LEU A 89 -21.40 16.65 14.19
C LEU A 89 -20.08 17.34 14.51
N MET A 90 -19.63 18.24 13.64
CA MET A 90 -18.39 18.98 13.85
C MET A 90 -18.48 20.00 15.00
N ALA A 91 -19.70 20.42 15.37
CA ALA A 91 -19.93 21.27 16.54
C ALA A 91 -19.97 20.49 17.87
N ARG A 92 -20.04 19.15 17.83
CA ARG A 92 -19.96 18.29 19.02
C ARG A 92 -18.50 18.11 19.46
N ASP A 93 -18.32 17.57 20.64
CA ASP A 93 -16.98 17.26 21.15
C ASP A 93 -16.31 16.19 20.26
N LEU A 94 -15.34 16.62 19.47
CA LEU A 94 -14.60 15.81 18.49
C LEU A 94 -13.64 14.81 19.13
N GLU A 95 -13.59 14.74 20.46
CA GLU A 95 -12.98 13.62 21.18
C GLU A 95 -13.78 12.31 21.00
N ASP A 96 -15.06 12.37 20.59
CA ASP A 96 -15.82 11.17 20.23
C ASP A 96 -15.41 10.67 18.83
N TYR A 97 -14.58 9.63 18.80
CA TYR A 97 -14.14 8.95 17.57
C TYR A 97 -15.32 8.56 16.66
N ARG A 98 -16.50 8.25 17.23
CA ARG A 98 -17.68 7.87 16.44
C ARG A 98 -18.27 9.05 15.70
N ALA A 99 -18.30 10.23 16.32
CA ALA A 99 -18.77 11.45 15.66
C ALA A 99 -17.87 11.79 14.47
N LEU A 100 -16.56 11.61 14.62
CA LEU A 100 -15.59 11.83 13.55
C LEU A 100 -15.73 10.80 12.42
N GLU A 101 -15.86 9.51 12.75
CA GLU A 101 -16.11 8.47 11.74
C GLU A 101 -17.38 8.78 10.95
N PHE A 102 -18.44 9.22 11.65
CA PHE A 102 -19.70 9.53 11.01
C PHE A 102 -19.64 10.80 10.15
N ALA A 103 -18.99 11.85 10.64
CA ALA A 103 -18.69 13.05 9.86
C ALA A 103 -17.90 12.70 8.59
N GLY A 104 -16.95 11.77 8.67
CA GLY A 104 -16.22 11.25 7.51
C GLY A 104 -17.14 10.62 6.47
N ARG A 105 -18.08 9.77 6.88
CA ARG A 105 -19.04 9.14 5.94
C ARG A 105 -19.98 10.15 5.29
N ILE A 106 -20.45 11.15 6.04
CA ILE A 106 -21.23 12.25 5.45
C ILE A 106 -20.39 13.01 4.44
N LEU A 107 -19.14 13.33 4.79
CA LEU A 107 -18.25 14.09 3.93
C LEU A 107 -17.87 13.29 2.66
N GLU A 108 -17.69 11.97 2.76
CA GLU A 108 -17.55 11.06 1.63
C GLU A 108 -18.79 11.14 0.72
N GLU A 109 -19.99 11.09 1.29
CA GLU A 109 -21.25 11.19 0.54
C GLU A 109 -21.42 12.54 -0.16
N ILE A 110 -21.09 13.64 0.52
CA ILE A 110 -21.09 14.99 -0.06
C ILE A 110 -20.09 15.05 -1.21
N ALA A 111 -18.84 14.63 -0.99
CA ALA A 111 -17.80 14.65 -2.02
C ALA A 111 -18.13 13.76 -3.23
N ARG A 112 -18.89 12.69 -3.02
CA ARG A 112 -19.41 11.82 -4.10
C ARG A 112 -20.45 12.51 -4.97
N ARG A 113 -21.16 13.53 -4.47
CA ARG A 113 -22.19 14.26 -5.22
C ARG A 113 -21.65 15.58 -5.76
N GLU A 114 -21.00 16.34 -4.89
CA GLU A 114 -20.49 17.70 -5.10
C GLU A 114 -19.07 17.79 -4.52
N PRO A 115 -18.05 17.33 -5.27
CA PRO A 115 -16.66 17.31 -4.80
C PRO A 115 -16.17 18.67 -4.29
N GLU A 116 -16.53 19.75 -4.97
CA GLU A 116 -16.12 21.11 -4.62
C GLU A 116 -16.65 21.54 -3.25
N LEU A 117 -17.89 21.16 -2.92
CA LEU A 117 -18.48 21.41 -1.60
C LEU A 117 -17.76 20.59 -0.52
N GLY A 118 -17.45 19.31 -0.78
CA GLY A 118 -16.67 18.48 0.12
C GLY A 118 -15.30 19.08 0.45
N VAL A 119 -14.60 19.61 -0.56
CA VAL A 119 -13.32 20.32 -0.40
C VAL A 119 -13.48 21.64 0.37
N ALA A 120 -14.56 22.39 0.12
CA ALA A 120 -14.85 23.63 0.84
C ALA A 120 -15.11 23.37 2.34
N LEU A 121 -15.91 22.36 2.66
CA LEU A 121 -16.19 21.94 4.04
C LEU A 121 -14.92 21.47 4.74
N LEU A 122 -14.12 20.63 4.08
CA LEU A 122 -12.83 20.17 4.60
C LEU A 122 -11.87 21.34 4.89
N SER A 123 -11.90 22.39 4.06
CA SER A 123 -11.04 23.58 4.23
C SER A 123 -11.47 24.49 5.38
N ALA A 124 -12.71 24.35 5.86
CA ALA A 124 -13.23 25.09 7.01
C ALA A 124 -12.83 24.45 8.36
N LEU A 125 -12.27 23.24 8.35
CA LEU A 125 -11.90 22.49 9.54
C LEU A 125 -10.57 22.92 10.15
N SER A 126 -10.34 22.54 11.41
CA SER A 126 -9.00 22.68 12.00
C SER A 126 -7.98 21.77 11.29
N PRO A 127 -6.67 22.06 11.32
CA PRO A 127 -5.67 21.23 10.65
C PRO A 127 -5.73 19.74 11.05
N ALA A 128 -5.95 19.46 12.33
CA ALA A 128 -6.03 18.08 12.84
C ALA A 128 -7.30 17.35 12.35
N GLU A 129 -8.44 18.04 12.25
CA GLU A 129 -9.66 17.47 11.69
C GLU A 129 -9.53 17.24 10.19
N LYS A 130 -8.94 18.21 9.48
CA LYS A 130 -8.68 18.12 8.04
C LYS A 130 -7.84 16.89 7.71
N GLU A 131 -6.74 16.67 8.44
CA GLU A 131 -5.88 15.49 8.25
C GLU A 131 -6.64 14.17 8.45
N ARG A 132 -7.57 14.12 9.42
CA ARG A 132 -8.37 12.91 9.69
C ARG A 132 -9.50 12.68 8.68
N LEU A 133 -10.10 13.74 8.14
CA LEU A 133 -11.28 13.66 7.28
C LEU A 133 -10.97 13.76 5.78
N VAL A 134 -9.76 14.21 5.40
CA VAL A 134 -9.35 14.27 3.99
C VAL A 134 -9.46 12.93 3.26
N PRO A 135 -9.17 11.74 3.85
CA PRO A 135 -9.33 10.48 3.13
C PRO A 135 -10.78 10.21 2.70
N SER A 136 -11.75 10.70 3.48
CA SER A 136 -13.18 10.54 3.17
C SER A 136 -13.58 11.37 1.94
N VAL A 137 -13.07 12.61 1.82
CA VAL A 137 -13.28 13.45 0.63
C VAL A 137 -12.63 12.82 -0.59
N ALA A 138 -11.38 12.38 -0.48
CA ALA A 138 -10.65 11.74 -1.58
C ALA A 138 -11.40 10.50 -2.10
N LYS A 139 -11.86 9.64 -1.19
CA LYS A 139 -12.63 8.44 -1.52
C LYS A 139 -13.96 8.78 -2.20
N GLY A 140 -14.74 9.69 -1.61
CA GLY A 140 -16.04 10.12 -2.15
C GLY A 140 -15.91 10.72 -3.55
N TRP A 141 -14.97 11.65 -3.71
CA TRP A 141 -14.66 12.26 -5.01
C TRP A 141 -14.21 11.21 -6.02
N THR A 142 -13.33 10.28 -5.63
CA THR A 142 -12.86 9.23 -6.55
C THR A 142 -14.01 8.38 -7.09
N LEU A 143 -15.02 8.08 -6.29
CA LEU A 143 -16.19 7.33 -6.75
C LEU A 143 -17.06 8.11 -7.76
N ARG A 144 -16.89 9.44 -7.86
CA ARG A 144 -17.65 10.33 -8.75
C ARG A 144 -16.88 10.73 -10.00
N ASP A 145 -15.62 11.13 -9.80
CA ASP A 145 -14.68 11.63 -10.79
C ASP A 145 -13.26 11.27 -10.34
N PRO A 146 -12.79 10.05 -10.67
CA PRO A 146 -11.45 9.59 -10.29
C PRO A 146 -10.34 10.51 -10.80
N ALA A 147 -10.45 10.99 -12.05
CA ALA A 147 -9.43 11.84 -12.65
C ALA A 147 -9.28 13.17 -11.87
N GLY A 148 -10.41 13.84 -11.59
CA GLY A 148 -10.41 15.04 -10.77
C GLY A 148 -9.89 14.82 -9.35
N ALA A 149 -10.22 13.69 -8.73
CA ALA A 149 -9.73 13.34 -7.40
C ALA A 149 -8.20 13.16 -7.37
N PHE A 150 -7.62 12.42 -8.33
CA PHE A 150 -6.17 12.23 -8.41
C PHE A 150 -5.43 13.53 -8.74
N ASP A 151 -5.96 14.36 -9.64
CA ASP A 151 -5.41 15.68 -9.93
C ASP A 151 -5.43 16.60 -8.70
N TRP A 152 -6.51 16.55 -7.91
CA TRP A 152 -6.61 17.27 -6.65
C TRP A 152 -5.61 16.75 -5.62
N ILE A 153 -5.49 15.44 -5.39
CA ILE A 153 -4.50 14.87 -4.45
C ILE A 153 -3.08 15.29 -4.87
N GLY A 154 -2.79 15.27 -6.16
CA GLY A 154 -1.49 15.66 -6.72
C GLY A 154 -1.16 17.14 -6.55
N SER A 155 -2.14 18.02 -6.35
CA SER A 155 -1.93 19.47 -6.24
C SER A 155 -2.20 20.05 -4.84
N ALA A 156 -3.10 19.45 -4.06
CA ALA A 156 -3.57 19.98 -2.77
C ALA A 156 -2.52 19.96 -1.65
N TRP A 157 -1.47 19.15 -1.82
CA TRP A 157 -0.43 18.91 -0.80
C TRP A 157 0.95 19.35 -1.27
N ILE A 158 0.99 20.31 -2.18
CA ILE A 158 2.20 20.92 -2.71
C ILE A 158 2.16 22.43 -2.45
N GLU A 159 3.22 22.99 -1.90
CA GLU A 159 3.42 24.42 -1.70
C GLU A 159 3.67 25.15 -3.03
N ALA A 160 3.60 26.48 -3.02
CA ALA A 160 3.73 27.28 -4.25
C ALA A 160 5.12 27.16 -4.91
N ASP A 161 6.14 26.75 -4.16
CA ASP A 161 7.50 26.49 -4.64
C ASP A 161 7.70 25.05 -5.15
N GLY A 162 6.70 24.17 -4.98
CA GLY A 162 6.74 22.79 -5.41
C GLY A 162 7.13 21.79 -4.32
N ASP A 163 7.38 22.24 -3.08
CA ASP A 163 7.68 21.34 -1.97
C ASP A 163 6.41 20.68 -1.41
N TYR A 164 6.54 19.46 -0.90
CA TYR A 164 5.40 18.75 -0.31
C TYR A 164 5.08 19.30 1.08
N ILE A 165 3.80 19.59 1.33
CA ILE A 165 3.29 19.95 2.66
C ILE A 165 3.41 18.73 3.58
N ASP A 166 2.91 17.58 3.11
CA ASP A 166 3.02 16.29 3.78
C ASP A 166 2.98 15.16 2.73
N ARG A 167 4.14 14.58 2.43
CA ARG A 167 4.27 13.53 1.43
C ARG A 167 3.65 12.20 1.90
N ALA A 168 3.69 11.91 3.20
CA ALA A 168 3.15 10.66 3.74
C ALA A 168 1.62 10.67 3.61
N LEU A 169 0.98 11.75 4.06
CA LEU A 169 -0.46 11.93 3.91
C LEU A 169 -0.89 11.90 2.43
N GLN A 170 -0.14 12.54 1.53
CA GLN A 170 -0.45 12.50 0.11
C GLN A 170 -0.42 11.07 -0.45
N ASN A 171 0.60 10.28 -0.10
CA ASN A 171 0.69 8.88 -0.51
C ASN A 171 -0.51 8.06 0.03
N ASP A 172 -0.87 8.25 1.30
CA ASP A 172 -2.06 7.61 1.90
C ASP A 172 -3.35 7.97 1.14
N LEU A 173 -3.47 9.21 0.67
CA LEU A 173 -4.62 9.64 -0.14
C LEU A 173 -4.65 8.95 -1.51
N TYR A 174 -3.50 8.81 -2.17
CA TYR A 174 -3.41 8.05 -3.42
C TYR A 174 -3.81 6.59 -3.22
N VAL A 175 -3.37 5.96 -2.13
CA VAL A 175 -3.73 4.58 -1.77
C VAL A 175 -5.23 4.44 -1.55
N ASN A 176 -5.84 5.34 -0.76
CA ASN A 176 -7.28 5.33 -0.49
C ASN A 176 -8.13 5.59 -1.76
N ALA A 177 -7.71 6.54 -2.60
CA ALA A 177 -8.36 6.80 -3.87
C ALA A 177 -8.25 5.59 -4.81
N MET A 178 -7.06 4.97 -4.91
CA MET A 178 -6.86 3.79 -5.73
C MET A 178 -7.71 2.61 -5.24
N ASP A 179 -7.77 2.33 -3.93
CA ASP A 179 -8.65 1.28 -3.39
C ASP A 179 -10.13 1.58 -3.66
N ALA A 180 -10.56 2.85 -3.58
CA ALA A 180 -11.92 3.24 -3.96
C ALA A 180 -12.21 3.00 -5.45
N LEU A 181 -11.26 3.33 -6.32
CA LEU A 181 -11.35 3.10 -7.77
C LEU A 181 -11.46 1.61 -8.09
N VAL A 182 -10.52 0.79 -7.62
CA VAL A 182 -10.51 -0.64 -7.97
C VAL A 182 -11.51 -1.48 -7.16
N GLY A 183 -11.81 -1.06 -5.94
CA GLY A 183 -12.71 -1.76 -5.05
C GLY A 183 -14.17 -1.40 -5.24
N GLY A 184 -14.45 -0.11 -5.48
CA GLY A 184 -15.79 0.43 -5.67
C GLY A 184 -16.24 0.42 -7.13
N LEU A 185 -15.43 1.02 -8.02
CA LEU A 185 -15.79 1.14 -9.44
C LEU A 185 -15.33 -0.07 -10.28
N ARG A 186 -14.31 -0.80 -9.82
CA ARG A 186 -13.67 -1.92 -10.54
C ARG A 186 -13.13 -1.51 -11.92
N ASP A 187 -12.71 -0.26 -12.05
CA ASP A 187 -12.17 0.28 -13.29
C ASP A 187 -10.64 0.15 -13.31
N TYR A 188 -10.16 -1.04 -13.66
CA TYR A 188 -8.73 -1.33 -13.72
C TYR A 188 -8.03 -0.65 -14.91
N GLY A 189 -8.78 -0.30 -15.97
CA GLY A 189 -8.25 0.44 -17.12
C GLY A 189 -7.84 1.85 -16.70
N LEU A 190 -8.76 2.56 -16.03
CA LEU A 190 -8.46 3.88 -15.48
C LEU A 190 -7.35 3.83 -14.42
N ALA A 191 -7.32 2.78 -13.58
CA ALA A 191 -6.22 2.58 -12.63
C ALA A 191 -4.86 2.48 -13.36
N ALA A 192 -4.79 1.76 -14.48
CA ALA A 192 -3.59 1.67 -15.32
C ALA A 192 -3.16 3.06 -15.83
N GLU A 193 -4.10 3.81 -16.38
CA GLU A 193 -3.86 5.16 -16.90
C GLU A 193 -3.35 6.10 -15.81
N THR A 194 -3.95 6.07 -14.61
CA THR A 194 -3.49 6.85 -13.45
C THR A 194 -2.06 6.49 -13.07
N LEU A 195 -1.69 5.21 -13.01
CA LEU A 195 -0.33 4.80 -12.65
C LEU A 195 0.71 5.22 -13.70
N LEU A 196 0.32 5.35 -14.96
CA LEU A 196 1.21 5.84 -16.03
C LEU A 196 1.56 7.32 -15.86
N THR A 197 0.71 8.13 -15.21
CA THR A 197 0.98 9.56 -14.98
C THR A 197 1.82 9.84 -13.73
N LEU A 198 1.89 8.90 -12.78
CA LEU A 198 2.68 9.04 -11.56
C LEU A 198 4.19 9.08 -11.84
N LYS A 199 4.85 10.10 -11.28
CA LYS A 199 6.30 10.31 -11.39
C LYS A 199 7.09 9.62 -10.30
N ASP A 200 6.48 9.41 -9.13
CA ASP A 200 7.12 8.76 -8.00
C ASP A 200 7.16 7.24 -8.21
N PRO A 201 8.34 6.63 -8.41
CA PRO A 201 8.45 5.20 -8.68
C PRO A 201 8.05 4.33 -7.47
N GLU A 202 8.22 4.80 -6.24
CA GLU A 202 7.91 4.04 -5.03
C GLU A 202 6.40 3.95 -4.84
N LEU A 203 5.72 5.10 -4.85
CA LEU A 203 4.25 5.15 -4.80
C LEU A 203 3.63 4.39 -5.97
N LYS A 204 4.17 4.56 -7.19
CA LYS A 204 3.70 3.83 -8.37
C LYS A 204 3.78 2.31 -8.18
N LYS A 205 4.87 1.82 -7.59
CA LYS A 205 5.04 0.40 -7.27
C LYS A 205 4.00 -0.06 -6.24
N GLU A 206 3.87 0.65 -5.13
CA GLU A 206 2.91 0.35 -4.06
C GLU A 206 1.47 0.25 -4.58
N LEU A 207 1.03 1.23 -5.37
CA LEU A 207 -0.31 1.23 -5.94
C LEU A 207 -0.49 0.12 -6.99
N THR A 208 0.56 -0.24 -7.74
CA THR A 208 0.53 -1.38 -8.67
C THR A 208 0.30 -2.69 -7.91
N GLU A 209 0.99 -2.88 -6.79
CA GLU A 209 0.82 -4.05 -5.89
C GLU A 209 -0.60 -4.06 -5.29
N LEU A 210 -1.14 -2.92 -4.88
CA LEU A 210 -2.52 -2.81 -4.38
C LEU A 210 -3.55 -3.23 -5.44
N VAL A 211 -3.41 -2.73 -6.68
CA VAL A 211 -4.31 -3.09 -7.78
C VAL A 211 -4.22 -4.59 -8.07
N ALA A 212 -3.00 -5.13 -8.13
CA ALA A 212 -2.79 -6.56 -8.32
C ALA A 212 -3.47 -7.39 -7.23
N HIS A 213 -3.25 -7.03 -5.95
CA HIS A 213 -3.89 -7.68 -4.81
C HIS A 213 -5.42 -7.64 -4.92
N ARG A 214 -6.02 -6.52 -5.36
CA ARG A 214 -7.47 -6.42 -5.54
C ARG A 214 -7.97 -7.34 -6.65
N ILE A 215 -7.29 -7.39 -7.80
CA ILE A 215 -7.66 -8.26 -8.94
C ILE A 215 -7.67 -9.72 -8.51
N VAL A 216 -6.64 -10.17 -7.78
CA VAL A 216 -6.48 -11.56 -7.35
C VAL A 216 -7.42 -11.92 -6.21
N ARG A 217 -7.67 -11.01 -5.25
CA ARG A 217 -8.63 -11.23 -4.16
C ARG A 217 -10.05 -11.53 -4.67
N ASP A 218 -10.46 -10.93 -5.79
CA ASP A 218 -11.77 -11.17 -6.41
C ASP A 218 -11.85 -12.54 -7.15
N GLY A 219 -10.77 -13.33 -7.11
CA GLY A 219 -10.69 -14.71 -7.58
C GLY A 219 -9.42 -14.94 -8.40
N PRO A 220 -8.43 -15.72 -7.91
CA PRO A 220 -7.15 -15.91 -8.61
C PRO A 220 -7.31 -16.57 -9.98
N GLU A 221 -8.31 -17.44 -10.14
CA GLU A 221 -8.60 -18.08 -11.43
C GLU A 221 -9.12 -17.07 -12.47
N ASN A 222 -9.95 -16.11 -12.02
CA ASN A 222 -10.50 -15.06 -12.87
C ASN A 222 -9.51 -13.90 -13.09
N ALA A 223 -8.44 -13.82 -12.30
CA ALA A 223 -7.44 -12.75 -12.41
C ALA A 223 -6.68 -12.80 -13.74
N LEU A 224 -6.36 -14.02 -14.20
CA LEU A 224 -5.65 -14.23 -15.48
C LEU A 224 -6.54 -13.86 -16.67
N ASP A 225 -7.84 -14.21 -16.63
CA ASP A 225 -8.78 -13.81 -17.67
C ASP A 225 -8.90 -12.28 -17.76
N ARG A 226 -8.94 -11.59 -16.60
CA ARG A 226 -8.98 -10.12 -16.55
C ARG A 226 -7.71 -9.48 -17.10
N LEU A 227 -6.53 -10.04 -16.82
CA LEU A 227 -5.28 -9.55 -17.40
C LEU A 227 -5.34 -9.53 -18.93
N VAL A 228 -5.87 -10.60 -19.54
CA VAL A 228 -6.05 -10.69 -20.99
C VAL A 228 -7.02 -9.62 -21.51
N GLU A 229 -8.08 -9.32 -20.75
CA GLU A 229 -9.09 -8.31 -21.11
C GLU A 229 -8.59 -6.86 -20.97
N MET A 230 -7.67 -6.58 -20.05
CA MET A 230 -7.25 -5.20 -19.74
C MET A 230 -6.41 -4.54 -20.84
N GLU A 231 -5.99 -5.28 -21.87
CA GLU A 231 -5.17 -4.82 -23.02
C GLU A 231 -3.91 -4.00 -22.62
N THR A 232 -3.44 -4.12 -21.37
CA THR A 232 -2.29 -3.39 -20.84
C THR A 232 -1.34 -4.32 -20.11
N ALA A 233 -0.09 -4.38 -20.56
CA ALA A 233 0.96 -5.19 -19.94
C ALA A 233 1.48 -4.59 -18.62
N TYR A 234 0.90 -3.48 -18.17
CA TYR A 234 1.41 -2.70 -17.04
C TYR A 234 1.35 -3.47 -15.71
N PHE A 235 0.32 -4.30 -15.54
CA PHE A 235 0.10 -5.04 -14.30
C PHE A 235 0.58 -6.49 -14.35
N ASP A 236 0.92 -7.01 -15.53
CA ASP A 236 1.12 -8.45 -15.79
C ASP A 236 2.00 -9.08 -14.72
N THR A 237 3.25 -8.63 -14.56
CA THR A 237 4.16 -9.21 -13.57
C THR A 237 3.65 -9.11 -12.14
N SER A 238 3.00 -8.01 -11.74
CA SER A 238 2.53 -7.86 -10.34
C SER A 238 1.31 -8.73 -10.05
N VAL A 239 0.37 -8.83 -10.99
CA VAL A 239 -0.78 -9.72 -10.86
C VAL A 239 -0.34 -11.18 -10.92
N MET A 240 0.59 -11.52 -11.81
CA MET A 240 1.16 -12.87 -11.90
C MET A 240 1.87 -13.29 -10.61
N ASP A 241 2.65 -12.38 -10.02
CA ASP A 241 3.29 -12.59 -8.71
C ASP A 241 2.26 -12.83 -7.59
N GLU A 242 1.19 -12.04 -7.54
CA GLU A 242 0.13 -12.19 -6.53
C GLU A 242 -0.69 -13.48 -6.74
N VAL A 243 -1.00 -13.85 -7.99
CA VAL A 243 -1.67 -15.13 -8.31
C VAL A 243 -0.80 -16.30 -7.84
N ALA A 244 0.50 -16.27 -8.13
CA ALA A 244 1.45 -17.27 -7.68
C ALA A 244 1.47 -17.39 -6.15
N GLU A 245 1.52 -16.26 -5.43
CA GLU A 245 1.51 -16.23 -3.97
C GLU A 245 0.22 -16.83 -3.38
N GLN A 246 -0.95 -16.39 -3.87
CA GLN A 246 -2.25 -16.89 -3.40
C GLN A 246 -2.44 -18.38 -3.70
N TRP A 247 -1.97 -18.85 -4.85
CA TRP A 247 -2.00 -20.27 -5.18
C TRP A 247 -1.04 -21.05 -4.29
N ALA A 248 0.19 -20.57 -4.10
CA ALA A 248 1.20 -21.28 -3.30
C ALA A 248 0.81 -21.45 -1.83
N ALA A 249 0.03 -20.51 -1.29
CA ALA A 249 -0.55 -20.62 0.04
C ALA A 249 -1.52 -21.83 0.19
N ARG A 250 -2.11 -22.31 -0.91
CA ARG A 250 -3.05 -23.45 -0.94
C ARG A 250 -2.38 -24.73 -1.45
N ASP A 251 -1.59 -24.60 -2.50
CA ASP A 251 -0.91 -25.69 -3.21
C ASP A 251 0.45 -25.18 -3.73
N GLY A 252 1.47 -25.21 -2.86
CA GLY A 252 2.81 -24.76 -3.18
C GLY A 252 3.44 -25.50 -4.37
N VAL A 253 3.17 -26.80 -4.51
CA VAL A 253 3.75 -27.62 -5.60
C VAL A 253 3.08 -27.29 -6.93
N GLY A 254 1.74 -27.18 -6.96
CA GLY A 254 1.01 -26.76 -8.15
C GLY A 254 1.39 -25.34 -8.60
N ALA A 255 1.49 -24.40 -7.65
CA ALA A 255 1.93 -23.04 -7.95
C ALA A 255 3.37 -23.00 -8.50
N ALA A 256 4.28 -23.81 -7.94
CA ALA A 256 5.64 -23.91 -8.46
C ALA A 256 5.69 -24.43 -9.90
N ALA A 257 4.91 -25.47 -10.22
CA ALA A 257 4.81 -25.99 -11.60
C ALA A 257 4.27 -24.91 -12.56
N TRP A 258 3.23 -24.19 -12.17
CA TRP A 258 2.68 -23.10 -12.96
C TRP A 258 3.67 -21.95 -13.18
N VAL A 259 4.43 -21.57 -12.14
CA VAL A 259 5.48 -20.54 -12.25
C VAL A 259 6.60 -20.96 -13.19
N LEU A 260 6.95 -22.25 -13.27
CA LEU A 260 7.92 -22.75 -14.25
C LEU A 260 7.42 -22.61 -15.70
N GLU A 261 6.13 -22.85 -15.94
CA GLU A 261 5.52 -22.69 -17.27
C GLU A 261 5.42 -21.22 -17.69
N ASN A 262 5.29 -20.30 -16.72
CA ASN A 262 5.10 -18.86 -16.94
C ASN A 262 6.32 -18.04 -16.52
N GLU A 263 7.50 -18.66 -16.44
CA GLU A 263 8.65 -18.06 -15.77
C GLU A 263 8.96 -16.67 -16.31
N SER A 264 8.93 -16.43 -17.63
CA SER A 264 9.29 -15.14 -18.23
C SER A 264 8.48 -13.95 -17.71
N GLU A 265 7.26 -14.18 -17.26
CA GLU A 265 6.32 -13.15 -16.80
C GLU A 265 6.45 -12.86 -15.29
N MET A 266 7.04 -13.80 -14.55
CA MET A 266 7.22 -13.73 -13.10
C MET A 266 8.38 -12.83 -12.70
N SER A 267 8.26 -12.09 -11.59
CA SER A 267 9.40 -11.38 -11.02
C SER A 267 10.31 -12.30 -10.20
N SER A 268 11.46 -11.78 -9.78
CA SER A 268 12.30 -12.47 -8.78
C SER A 268 11.65 -12.49 -7.39
N SER A 269 10.71 -11.58 -7.10
CA SER A 269 9.96 -11.56 -5.84
C SER A 269 8.88 -12.65 -5.83
N GLY A 270 8.14 -12.81 -6.93
CA GLY A 270 7.13 -13.86 -7.06
C GLY A 270 7.71 -15.26 -6.88
N VAL A 271 8.81 -15.59 -7.58
CA VAL A 271 9.49 -16.89 -7.39
C VAL A 271 10.03 -17.08 -5.97
N ARG A 272 10.43 -16.00 -5.30
CA ARG A 272 10.88 -16.03 -3.90
C ARG A 272 9.73 -16.39 -2.95
N SER A 273 8.55 -15.81 -3.19
CA SER A 273 7.33 -16.14 -2.42
C SER A 273 6.98 -17.63 -2.55
N ILE A 274 7.10 -18.21 -3.75
CA ILE A 274 6.95 -19.67 -3.96
C ILE A 274 7.99 -20.45 -3.14
N ALA A 275 9.27 -20.07 -3.22
CA ALA A 275 10.34 -20.75 -2.49
C ALA A 275 10.09 -20.78 -0.98
N LYS A 276 9.59 -19.68 -0.42
CA LYS A 276 9.18 -19.59 0.98
C LYS A 276 8.08 -20.61 1.31
N GLN A 277 7.01 -20.68 0.51
CA GLN A 277 5.92 -21.64 0.74
C GLN A 277 6.40 -23.09 0.63
N LEU A 278 7.23 -23.41 -0.37
CA LEU A 278 7.80 -24.74 -0.53
C LEU A 278 8.68 -25.14 0.67
N THR A 279 9.52 -24.21 1.13
CA THR A 279 10.40 -24.42 2.30
C THR A 279 9.59 -24.71 3.57
N LEU A 280 8.47 -24.03 3.76
CA LEU A 280 7.63 -24.15 4.97
C LEU A 280 6.66 -25.34 4.92
N GLY A 281 6.19 -25.76 3.73
CA GLY A 281 5.08 -26.71 3.61
C GLY A 281 5.31 -27.94 2.72
N ALA A 282 6.06 -27.82 1.61
CA ALA A 282 6.14 -28.87 0.59
C ALA A 282 7.39 -29.75 0.68
N GLY A 283 8.38 -29.34 1.47
CA GLY A 283 9.63 -30.07 1.70
C GLY A 283 10.75 -29.73 0.71
N GLU A 284 11.93 -30.26 1.01
CA GLU A 284 13.18 -29.91 0.34
C GLU A 284 13.27 -30.40 -1.11
N GLU A 285 12.71 -31.58 -1.42
CA GLU A 285 12.72 -32.13 -2.78
C GLU A 285 11.97 -31.23 -3.76
N SER A 286 10.76 -30.78 -3.40
CA SER A 286 9.94 -29.86 -4.20
C SER A 286 10.65 -28.52 -4.43
N LEU A 287 11.30 -27.98 -3.38
CA LEU A 287 12.08 -26.74 -3.48
C LEU A 287 13.29 -26.91 -4.42
N ALA A 288 14.01 -28.04 -4.33
CA ALA A 288 15.15 -28.34 -5.17
C ALA A 288 14.77 -28.61 -6.63
N GLU A 289 13.60 -29.20 -6.89
CA GLU A 289 13.04 -29.34 -8.23
C GLU A 289 12.67 -27.98 -8.81
N PHE A 290 11.94 -27.14 -8.06
CA PHE A 290 11.58 -25.79 -8.48
C PHE A 290 12.80 -24.93 -8.81
N HIS A 291 13.81 -24.92 -7.93
CA HIS A 291 15.09 -24.22 -8.18
C HIS A 291 15.78 -24.69 -9.47
N ARG A 292 15.85 -26.01 -9.71
CA ARG A 292 16.50 -26.57 -10.91
C ARG A 292 15.69 -26.32 -12.19
N GLY A 293 14.37 -26.18 -12.08
CA GLY A 293 13.48 -25.96 -13.20
C GLY A 293 13.56 -24.55 -13.80
N LEU A 294 13.94 -23.56 -13.00
CA LEU A 294 14.03 -22.16 -13.44
C LEU A 294 15.17 -21.95 -14.45
N ALA A 295 14.87 -21.35 -15.60
CA ALA A 295 15.82 -21.07 -16.67
C ALA A 295 16.68 -19.84 -16.39
N THR A 296 16.14 -18.83 -15.71
CA THR A 296 16.81 -17.55 -15.45
C THR A 296 17.68 -17.62 -14.20
N ILE A 297 18.99 -17.39 -14.36
CA ILE A 297 19.96 -17.37 -13.25
C ILE A 297 19.48 -16.47 -12.10
N GLY A 298 18.99 -15.27 -12.42
CA GLY A 298 18.53 -14.33 -11.39
C GLY A 298 17.39 -14.86 -10.51
N LYS A 299 16.49 -15.66 -11.07
CA LYS A 299 15.36 -16.27 -10.36
C LYS A 299 15.81 -17.48 -9.54
N ARG A 300 16.72 -18.29 -10.08
CA ARG A 300 17.39 -19.37 -9.34
C ARG A 300 18.09 -18.86 -8.10
N ASP A 301 18.91 -17.83 -8.26
CA ASP A 301 19.60 -17.18 -7.15
C ASP A 301 18.62 -16.63 -6.10
N ALA A 302 17.47 -16.08 -6.52
CA ALA A 302 16.45 -15.56 -5.60
C ALA A 302 15.78 -16.68 -4.78
N VAL A 303 15.51 -17.84 -5.39
CA VAL A 303 14.99 -19.03 -4.70
C VAL A 303 16.02 -19.56 -3.71
N ALA A 304 17.27 -19.70 -4.13
CA ALA A 304 18.35 -20.19 -3.29
C ALA A 304 18.64 -19.26 -2.10
N ALA A 305 18.63 -17.94 -2.32
CA ALA A 305 18.80 -16.95 -1.26
C ALA A 305 17.70 -17.04 -0.19
N GLU A 306 16.44 -17.20 -0.59
CA GLU A 306 15.33 -17.35 0.37
C GLU A 306 15.38 -18.68 1.13
N ALA A 307 15.74 -19.76 0.44
CA ALA A 307 15.95 -21.07 1.07
C ALA A 307 17.06 -21.01 2.12
N ALA A 308 18.19 -20.37 1.80
CA ALA A 308 19.28 -20.12 2.74
C ALA A 308 18.79 -19.31 3.95
N ARG A 309 18.19 -18.13 3.70
CA ARG A 309 17.66 -17.25 4.75
C ARG A 309 16.78 -18.01 5.75
N LEU A 310 15.76 -18.73 5.28
CA LEU A 310 14.82 -19.45 6.14
C LEU A 310 15.44 -20.63 6.91
N LYS A 311 16.54 -21.20 6.41
CA LYS A 311 17.21 -22.36 7.02
C LYS A 311 18.37 -21.97 7.94
N ALA A 312 18.92 -20.77 7.80
CA ALA A 312 20.14 -20.32 8.48
C ALA A 312 20.16 -20.63 9.98
N ARG A 313 19.06 -20.33 10.69
CA ARG A 313 18.98 -20.49 12.15
C ARG A 313 18.88 -21.94 12.62
N ARG A 314 18.24 -22.83 11.85
CA ARG A 314 17.89 -24.19 12.29
C ARG A 314 18.78 -25.26 11.65
N GLU A 315 19.20 -25.01 10.41
CA GLU A 315 19.91 -25.95 9.55
C GLU A 315 21.06 -25.22 8.83
N PRO A 316 22.07 -24.71 9.55
CA PRO A 316 23.09 -23.82 8.98
C PRO A 316 23.91 -24.45 7.84
N TYR A 317 24.14 -25.76 7.88
CA TYR A 317 24.81 -26.48 6.78
C TYR A 317 23.94 -26.54 5.52
N VAL A 318 22.64 -26.84 5.66
CA VAL A 318 21.71 -26.85 4.51
C VAL A 318 21.55 -25.43 3.95
N SER A 319 21.51 -24.43 4.83
CA SER A 319 21.52 -23.02 4.42
C SER A 319 22.77 -22.67 3.61
N ALA A 320 23.95 -23.12 4.04
CA ALA A 320 25.18 -22.89 3.30
C ALA A 320 25.20 -23.60 1.94
N ASP A 321 24.67 -24.82 1.84
CA ASP A 321 24.51 -25.51 0.55
C ASP A 321 23.65 -24.68 -0.42
N TRP A 322 22.57 -24.05 0.07
CA TRP A 322 21.75 -23.13 -0.73
C TRP A 322 22.49 -21.85 -1.11
N VAL A 323 23.32 -21.27 -0.23
CA VAL A 323 24.18 -20.15 -0.60
C VAL A 323 25.17 -20.54 -1.70
N SER A 324 25.77 -21.72 -1.62
CA SER A 324 26.68 -22.24 -2.66
C SER A 324 26.00 -22.47 -4.00
N ALA A 325 24.68 -22.71 -4.01
CA ALA A 325 23.89 -22.84 -5.24
C ALA A 325 23.69 -21.50 -5.99
N ILE A 326 23.95 -20.36 -5.36
CA ILE A 326 23.83 -19.03 -5.98
C ILE A 326 25.00 -18.79 -6.94
N GLU A 327 24.70 -18.56 -8.21
CA GLU A 327 25.71 -18.45 -9.27
C GLU A 327 26.37 -17.07 -9.28
N ARG A 328 25.62 -16.00 -8.97
CA ARG A 328 26.14 -14.62 -9.00
C ARG A 328 26.80 -14.22 -7.67
N PRO A 329 28.09 -13.81 -7.68
CA PRO A 329 28.84 -13.35 -6.50
C PRO A 329 28.11 -12.33 -5.61
N GLU A 330 27.52 -11.31 -6.22
CA GLU A 330 26.84 -10.24 -5.50
C GLU A 330 25.56 -10.72 -4.82
N ALA A 331 24.81 -11.62 -5.47
CA ALA A 331 23.61 -12.22 -4.90
C ALA A 331 23.96 -13.20 -3.77
N ARG A 332 25.07 -13.95 -3.92
CA ARG A 332 25.57 -14.86 -2.90
C ARG A 332 25.92 -14.11 -1.62
N ARG A 333 26.69 -13.02 -1.76
CA ARG A 333 27.05 -12.17 -0.62
C ARG A 333 25.82 -11.58 0.08
N ALA A 334 24.83 -11.09 -0.69
CA ALA A 334 23.59 -10.59 -0.13
C ALA A 334 22.84 -11.68 0.65
N ALA A 335 22.73 -12.90 0.10
CA ALA A 335 22.09 -14.03 0.77
C ALA A 335 22.78 -14.43 2.08
N VAL A 336 24.12 -14.30 2.17
CA VAL A 336 24.85 -14.52 3.42
C VAL A 336 24.46 -13.49 4.48
N PHE A 337 24.36 -12.21 4.12
CA PHE A 337 23.91 -11.18 5.06
C PHE A 337 22.46 -11.39 5.49
N ASP A 338 21.57 -11.76 4.58
CA ASP A 338 20.17 -12.09 4.91
C ASP A 338 20.10 -13.28 5.87
N ALA A 339 20.92 -14.32 5.65
CA ALA A 339 21.02 -15.47 6.55
C ALA A 339 21.60 -15.11 7.92
N LEU A 340 22.62 -14.24 7.99
CA LEU A 340 23.18 -13.73 9.24
C LEU A 340 22.15 -12.91 10.03
N TYR A 341 21.32 -12.13 9.34
CA TYR A 341 20.21 -11.41 9.95
C TYR A 341 19.22 -12.36 10.64
N GLU A 342 18.91 -13.51 10.01
CA GLU A 342 18.01 -14.53 10.59
C GLU A 342 18.62 -15.32 11.75
N ILE A 343 19.94 -15.54 11.73
CA ILE A 343 20.66 -16.09 12.89
C ILE A 343 20.55 -15.12 14.07
N GLY A 344 20.57 -13.82 13.77
CA GLY A 344 20.34 -12.73 14.70
C GLY A 344 21.61 -12.26 15.43
N TYR A 345 21.59 -11.02 15.91
CA TYR A 345 22.63 -10.42 16.75
C TYR A 345 22.65 -10.97 18.20
N GLU A 346 22.10 -12.16 18.43
CA GLU A 346 22.06 -12.78 19.76
C GLU A 346 23.19 -13.80 19.97
N ASP A 347 23.74 -14.36 18.89
CA ASP A 347 24.80 -15.37 18.96
C ASP A 347 25.95 -15.07 17.99
N PHE A 348 26.99 -14.44 18.54
CA PHE A 348 28.24 -14.16 17.82
C PHE A 348 28.87 -15.45 17.27
N THR A 349 28.86 -16.51 18.07
CA THR A 349 29.50 -17.78 17.70
C THR A 349 28.78 -18.44 16.54
N ALA A 350 27.44 -18.45 16.54
CA ALA A 350 26.65 -18.93 15.41
C ALA A 350 26.92 -18.11 14.14
N SER A 351 27.02 -16.78 14.25
CA SER A 351 27.31 -15.89 13.12
C SER A 351 28.66 -16.21 12.46
N VAL A 352 29.76 -16.24 13.23
CA VAL A 352 31.09 -16.51 12.67
C VAL A 352 31.25 -17.96 12.21
N ASN A 353 30.60 -18.92 12.88
CA ASN A 353 30.59 -20.30 12.42
C ASN A 353 29.83 -20.46 11.11
N TYR A 354 28.72 -19.74 10.92
CA TYR A 354 27.99 -19.77 9.65
C TYR A 354 28.85 -19.23 8.49
N ILE A 355 29.56 -18.13 8.70
CA ILE A 355 30.52 -17.60 7.71
C ILE A 355 31.59 -18.63 7.37
N ASP A 356 32.14 -19.33 8.37
CA ASP A 356 33.16 -20.36 8.17
C ASP A 356 32.61 -21.65 7.52
N ILE A 357 31.29 -21.88 7.58
CA ILE A 357 30.64 -22.98 6.83
C ILE A 357 30.48 -22.57 5.35
N VAL A 358 30.05 -21.32 5.10
CA VAL A 358 29.77 -20.83 3.74
C VAL A 358 31.05 -20.59 2.93
N TYR A 359 32.08 -20.05 3.57
CA TYR A 359 33.30 -19.60 2.90
C TYR A 359 34.53 -20.34 3.40
N GLU A 360 35.34 -20.82 2.46
CA GLU A 360 36.70 -21.26 2.75
C GLU A 360 37.57 -20.05 3.16
N SER A 361 38.61 -20.31 3.95
CA SER A 361 39.44 -19.23 4.52
C SER A 361 40.10 -18.32 3.48
N ASP A 362 40.34 -18.83 2.28
CA ASP A 362 40.98 -18.14 1.15
C ASP A 362 39.98 -17.59 0.12
N ASP A 363 38.67 -17.72 0.36
CA ASP A 363 37.66 -17.12 -0.51
C ASP A 363 37.74 -15.58 -0.43
N VAL A 364 37.89 -14.94 -1.59
CA VAL A 364 37.98 -13.48 -1.71
C VAL A 364 36.68 -12.80 -1.29
N GLU A 365 35.53 -13.47 -1.40
CA GLU A 365 34.23 -12.95 -0.97
C GLU A 365 34.05 -12.98 0.54
N ARG A 366 34.83 -13.77 1.26
CA ARG A 366 34.75 -13.92 2.72
C ARG A 366 35.11 -12.64 3.46
N VAL A 367 36.16 -11.96 3.01
CA VAL A 367 36.74 -10.79 3.69
C VAL A 367 35.71 -9.68 3.96
N PRO A 368 34.94 -9.18 2.95
CA PRO A 368 33.94 -8.14 3.22
C PRO A 368 32.82 -8.60 4.15
N VAL A 369 32.42 -9.88 4.11
CA VAL A 369 31.40 -10.42 5.00
C VAL A 369 31.91 -10.48 6.44
N VAL A 370 33.06 -11.10 6.67
CA VAL A 370 33.69 -11.17 8.01
C VAL A 370 33.88 -9.79 8.60
N TYR A 371 34.47 -8.87 7.85
CA TYR A 371 34.75 -7.52 8.35
C TYR A 371 33.45 -6.78 8.72
N SER A 372 32.41 -6.80 7.86
CA SER A 372 31.13 -6.16 8.17
C SER A 372 30.46 -6.78 9.39
N THR A 373 30.42 -8.11 9.48
CA THR A 373 29.83 -8.81 10.63
C THR A 373 30.57 -8.47 11.91
N LEU A 374 31.91 -8.50 11.92
CA LEU A 374 32.67 -8.14 13.12
C LEU A 374 32.43 -6.69 13.52
N LYS A 375 32.36 -5.77 12.56
CA LYS A 375 32.07 -4.36 12.81
C LYS A 375 30.72 -4.15 13.49
N ASP A 376 29.67 -4.84 13.04
CA ASP A 376 28.37 -4.75 13.69
C ASP A 376 28.42 -5.28 15.13
N TRP A 377 29.14 -6.39 15.34
CA TRP A 377 29.32 -7.03 16.64
C TRP A 377 30.20 -6.27 17.64
N VAL A 378 31.08 -5.37 17.17
CA VAL A 378 31.85 -4.46 18.06
C VAL A 378 30.91 -3.62 18.93
N SER A 379 29.69 -3.36 18.47
CA SER A 379 28.68 -2.64 19.26
C SER A 379 27.94 -3.48 20.30
N VAL A 380 28.04 -4.80 20.22
CA VAL A 380 27.26 -5.75 21.02
C VAL A 380 28.14 -6.50 22.01
N ASP A 381 29.26 -7.08 21.55
CA ASP A 381 30.16 -7.92 22.35
C ASP A 381 31.63 -7.74 21.90
N LEU A 382 32.33 -6.80 22.53
CA LEU A 382 33.74 -6.48 22.26
C LEU A 382 34.67 -7.67 22.54
N ASP A 383 34.43 -8.42 23.61
CA ASP A 383 35.30 -9.52 24.03
C ASP A 383 35.23 -10.68 23.05
N ALA A 384 34.03 -10.98 22.53
CA ALA A 384 33.85 -12.01 21.51
C ALA A 384 34.56 -11.65 20.19
N VAL A 385 34.45 -10.40 19.73
CA VAL A 385 35.18 -9.91 18.55
C VAL A 385 36.70 -10.00 18.76
N ALA A 386 37.20 -9.54 19.91
CA ALA A 386 38.62 -9.62 20.26
C ALA A 386 39.13 -11.07 20.22
N GLY A 387 38.37 -11.99 20.83
CA GLY A 387 38.69 -13.42 20.86
C GLY A 387 38.74 -14.04 19.46
N TYR A 388 37.81 -13.69 18.58
CA TYR A 388 37.79 -14.18 17.20
C TYR A 388 38.95 -13.63 16.37
N LEU A 389 39.26 -12.33 16.47
CA LEU A 389 40.44 -11.73 15.82
C LEU A 389 41.73 -12.40 16.31
N GLY A 390 41.88 -12.60 17.62
CA GLY A 390 43.04 -13.25 18.23
C GLY A 390 43.22 -14.72 17.85
N SER A 391 42.14 -15.39 17.41
CA SER A 391 42.19 -16.79 16.94
C SER A 391 42.85 -16.94 15.57
N GLY A 392 43.00 -15.86 14.80
CA GLY A 392 43.46 -15.89 13.41
C GLY A 392 42.42 -16.40 12.40
N ARG A 393 41.25 -16.89 12.85
CA ARG A 393 40.16 -17.36 11.96
C ARG A 393 39.60 -16.24 11.09
N ALA A 394 39.66 -14.98 11.54
CA ALA A 394 39.12 -13.87 10.77
C ALA A 394 39.79 -13.70 9.39
N ASN A 395 41.07 -14.05 9.26
CA ASN A 395 41.88 -13.90 8.04
C ASN A 395 41.73 -12.52 7.36
N LEU A 396 41.60 -11.46 8.16
CA LEU A 396 41.55 -10.09 7.68
C LEU A 396 42.96 -9.56 7.42
N SER A 397 43.07 -8.57 6.53
CA SER A 397 44.33 -7.84 6.35
C SER A 397 44.71 -7.11 7.66
N ALA A 398 45.99 -6.80 7.82
CA ALA A 398 46.46 -6.05 8.98
C ALA A 398 45.74 -4.68 9.11
N ALA A 399 45.47 -4.02 7.98
CA ALA A 399 44.78 -2.73 7.96
C ALA A 399 43.32 -2.84 8.46
N LEU A 400 42.56 -3.84 8.01
CA LEU A 400 41.18 -4.04 8.46
C LEU A 400 41.11 -4.49 9.92
N SER A 401 42.08 -5.28 10.37
CA SER A 401 42.20 -5.69 11.77
C SER A 401 42.51 -4.51 12.68
N GLU A 402 43.45 -3.63 12.27
CA GLU A 402 43.79 -2.40 12.99
C GLU A 402 42.59 -1.44 13.08
N GLU A 403 41.81 -1.30 12.00
CA GLU A 403 40.60 -0.49 12.01
C GLU A 403 39.56 -0.98 13.04
N LEU A 404 39.31 -2.29 13.09
CA LEU A 404 38.40 -2.87 14.08
C LEU A 404 38.91 -2.66 15.51
N LEU A 405 40.22 -2.83 15.74
CA LEU A 405 40.83 -2.59 17.05
C LEU A 405 40.68 -1.14 17.51
N LEU A 406 40.87 -0.17 16.60
CA LEU A 406 40.66 1.25 16.90
C LEU A 406 39.19 1.55 17.24
N GLU A 407 38.24 0.93 16.53
CA GLU A 407 36.81 1.08 16.86
C GLU A 407 36.47 0.47 18.23
N MET A 408 37.06 -0.68 18.57
CA MET A 408 36.92 -1.30 19.88
C MET A 408 37.50 -0.41 21.00
N GLU A 409 38.69 0.14 20.81
CA GLU A 409 39.33 1.06 21.76
C GLU A 409 38.49 2.31 22.00
N ALA A 410 37.88 2.86 20.95
CA ALA A 410 37.01 4.04 21.06
C ALA A 410 35.74 3.81 21.89
N ARG A 411 35.31 2.55 22.06
CA ARG A 411 34.13 2.17 22.84
C ARG A 411 34.44 1.79 24.29
N LEU A 412 35.70 1.60 24.65
CA LEU A 412 36.08 1.33 26.03
C LEU A 412 35.81 2.57 26.91
N PRO A 413 35.27 2.39 28.14
CA PRO A 413 35.05 3.51 29.04
C PRO A 413 36.36 4.23 29.33
N GLN A 414 36.39 5.55 29.11
CA GLN A 414 37.53 6.39 29.50
C GLN A 414 37.59 6.43 31.03
N GLY A 415 38.54 5.68 31.60
CA GLY A 415 38.71 5.50 33.05
C GLY A 415 39.29 6.71 33.77
#